data_AF-A0A3D1TGD9-F1
#
_entry.id   AF-A0A3D1TGD9-F1
#
_cell.length_a   1.000
_cell.length_b   1.000
_cell.length_c   1.000
_cell.angle_alpha   90.00
_cell.angle_beta   90.00
_cell.angle_gamma   90.00
#
_symmetry.space_group_name_H-M   'P 1'
#
loop_
_entity.id
_entity.type
_entity.pdbx_description
1 polymer ?
#
loop_
_entity_poly.entity_id
_entity_poly.type
_entity_poly.pdbx_seq_one_letter_code
_entity_poly.pdbx_strand_id
1 'polypeptide(L)'
;MSTSEVPQETIQAVGEALKAGSKIEAIKIYREATGVSLVQAKEFIEKLGDQLAESDPDQYSAAQTRRGCAGVVLLAVGLGLIAGISASLLELFV
;
A
#
# COMPACT_ATOMS: atom_id res chain seq x y z
N MET A 1 -20.55 3.61 -35.83
CA MET A 1 -20.61 3.81 -34.37
C MET A 1 -19.26 3.36 -33.85
N SER A 2 -18.34 4.32 -33.72
CA SER A 2 -17.91 4.84 -32.41
C SER A 2 -17.15 3.73 -31.68
N THR A 3 -15.84 3.79 -31.48
CA THR A 3 -15.14 4.96 -30.95
C THR A 3 -13.61 4.80 -31.07
N SER A 4 -12.91 5.91 -31.11
CA SER A 4 -11.48 6.07 -30.84
C SER A 4 -11.10 5.77 -29.37
N GLU A 5 -11.70 4.72 -28.79
CA GLU A 5 -11.71 4.40 -27.36
C GLU A 5 -10.55 3.49 -26.98
N VAL A 6 -9.82 3.87 -25.94
CA VAL A 6 -9.08 2.91 -25.12
C VAL A 6 -10.04 1.75 -24.80
N PRO A 7 -9.68 0.48 -25.11
CA PRO A 7 -10.59 -0.64 -24.89
C PRO A 7 -11.10 -0.62 -23.44
N GLN A 8 -12.41 -0.81 -23.24
CA GLN A 8 -12.98 -0.78 -21.88
C GLN A 8 -12.31 -1.81 -20.95
N GLU A 9 -11.87 -2.93 -21.52
CA GLU A 9 -11.04 -3.94 -20.86
C GLU A 9 -9.75 -3.35 -20.28
N THR A 10 -9.07 -2.48 -21.02
CA THR A 10 -7.85 -1.79 -20.56
C THR A 10 -8.15 -0.89 -19.37
N ILE A 11 -9.23 -0.11 -19.41
CA ILE A 11 -9.61 0.80 -18.32
C ILE A 11 -9.92 0.00 -17.04
N GLN A 12 -10.59 -1.15 -17.18
CA GLN A 12 -10.87 -2.05 -16.07
C GLN A 12 -9.57 -2.62 -15.48
N ALA A 13 -8.68 -3.17 -16.32
CA ALA A 13 -7.41 -3.73 -15.88
C ALA A 13 -6.50 -2.68 -15.20
N VAL A 14 -6.49 -1.44 -15.70
CA VAL A 14 -5.81 -0.31 -15.05
C VAL A 14 -6.39 -0.04 -13.66
N GLY A 15 -7.72 -0.03 -13.52
CA GLY A 15 -8.40 0.17 -12.24
C GLY A 15 -8.12 -0.94 -11.23
N GLU A 16 -8.09 -2.19 -11.66
CA GLU A 16 -7.74 -3.34 -10.82
C GLU A 16 -6.29 -3.27 -10.33
N ALA A 17 -5.35 -2.96 -11.23
CA ALA A 17 -3.95 -2.78 -10.88
C ALA A 17 -3.75 -1.63 -9.86
N LEU A 18 -4.50 -0.54 -10.01
CA LEU A 18 -4.48 0.58 -9.06
C LEU A 18 -5.03 0.18 -7.68
N LYS A 19 -6.15 -0.54 -7.63
CA LYS A 19 -6.74 -1.06 -6.38
C LYS A 19 -5.81 -2.03 -5.65
N ALA A 20 -5.03 -2.81 -6.41
CA ALA A 20 -4.01 -3.70 -5.85
C ALA A 20 -2.72 -3.00 -5.40
N GLY A 21 -2.59 -1.67 -5.59
CA GLY A 21 -1.37 -0.90 -5.29
C GLY A 21 -0.25 -1.06 -6.34
N SER A 22 -0.52 -1.74 -7.45
CA SER A 22 0.43 -2.05 -8.52
C SER A 22 0.49 -0.95 -9.58
N LYS A 23 0.91 0.27 -9.18
CA LYS A 23 0.97 1.44 -10.08
C LYS A 23 1.81 1.22 -11.35
N ILE A 24 2.90 0.46 -11.26
CA ILE A 24 3.78 0.13 -12.40
C ILE A 24 3.03 -0.69 -13.45
N GLU A 25 2.20 -1.64 -13.02
CA GLU A 25 1.39 -2.50 -13.90
C GLU A 25 0.34 -1.66 -14.65
N ALA A 26 -0.36 -0.78 -13.92
CA ALA A 26 -1.32 0.15 -14.49
C ALA A 26 -0.69 1.06 -15.57
N ILE A 27 0.53 1.56 -15.34
CA ILE A 27 1.28 2.36 -16.33
C ILE A 27 1.60 1.54 -17.58
N LYS A 28 1.99 0.27 -17.44
CA LYS A 28 2.27 -0.61 -18.59
C LYS A 28 1.02 -0.83 -19.42
N ILE A 29 -0.07 -1.26 -18.79
CA ILE A 29 -1.36 -1.55 -19.45
C ILE A 29 -1.85 -0.32 -20.21
N TYR A 30 -1.83 0.85 -19.56
CA TYR A 30 -2.27 2.10 -20.19
C TYR A 30 -1.37 2.50 -21.36
N ARG A 31 -0.05 2.36 -21.22
CA ARG A 31 0.91 2.70 -22.27
C ARG A 31 0.81 1.77 -23.48
N GLU A 32 0.63 0.47 -23.26
CA GLU A 32 0.50 -0.53 -24.32
C GLU A 32 -0.79 -0.33 -25.12
N ALA A 33 -1.88 0.06 -24.46
CA ALA A 33 -3.16 0.32 -25.12
C ALA A 33 -3.23 1.67 -25.84
N THR A 34 -2.54 2.71 -25.34
CA THR A 34 -2.65 4.08 -25.87
C THR A 34 -1.45 4.52 -26.71
N GLY A 35 -0.31 3.85 -26.57
CA GLY A 35 0.94 4.23 -27.24
C GLY A 35 1.57 5.56 -26.75
N VAL A 36 1.10 6.12 -25.64
CA VAL A 36 1.63 7.39 -25.10
C VAL A 36 3.06 7.24 -24.56
N SER A 37 3.73 8.36 -24.32
CA SER A 37 5.03 8.34 -23.66
C SER A 37 4.92 7.86 -22.21
N LEU A 38 6.01 7.31 -21.68
CA LEU A 38 6.07 6.86 -20.28
C LEU A 38 5.70 7.97 -19.29
N VAL A 39 6.11 9.21 -19.60
CA VAL A 39 5.80 10.39 -18.77
C VAL A 39 4.29 10.64 -18.72
N GLN A 40 3.62 10.65 -19.88
CA GLN A 40 2.16 10.86 -19.94
C GLN A 40 1.39 9.72 -19.26
N ALA A 41 1.81 8.47 -19.46
CA ALA A 41 1.19 7.33 -18.79
C ALA A 41 1.36 7.43 -17.26
N LYS A 42 2.56 7.81 -16.79
CA LYS A 42 2.82 8.00 -15.36
C LYS A 42 1.92 9.09 -14.77
N GLU A 43 1.88 10.27 -15.38
CA GLU A 43 1.08 11.41 -14.89
C GLU A 43 -0.41 11.09 -14.83
N PHE A 44 -0.94 10.38 -15.84
CA PHE A 44 -2.34 9.97 -15.87
C PHE A 44 -2.66 8.99 -14.74
N ILE A 45 -1.84 7.95 -14.58
CA ILE A 45 -2.04 6.91 -13.56
C ILE A 45 -1.81 7.44 -12.14
N GLU A 46 -0.86 8.36 -11.95
CA GLU A 46 -0.65 9.03 -10.65
C GLU A 46 -1.88 9.85 -10.25
N LYS A 47 -2.41 10.69 -11.16
CA LYS A 47 -3.64 11.46 -10.90
C LYS A 47 -4.85 10.56 -10.62
N LEU A 48 -4.96 9.42 -11.30
CA LEU A 48 -6.01 8.44 -11.01
C LEU A 48 -5.80 7.82 -9.62
N GLY A 49 -4.59 7.33 -9.34
CA GLY A 49 -4.25 6.69 -8.07
C GLY A 49 -4.47 7.60 -6.87
N ASP A 50 -4.14 8.89 -6.99
CA ASP A 50 -4.33 9.87 -5.91
C ASP A 50 -5.82 10.13 -5.63
N GLN A 51 -6.67 10.18 -6.66
CA GLN A 51 -8.13 10.29 -6.49
C GLN A 51 -8.74 9.03 -5.85
N LEU A 52 -8.22 7.84 -6.19
CA LEU A 52 -8.65 6.60 -5.55
C LEU A 52 -8.20 6.54 -4.08
N ALA A 53 -7.00 7.04 -3.76
CA ALA A 53 -6.48 7.08 -2.40
C ALA A 53 -7.30 7.99 -1.47
N GLU A 54 -7.88 9.06 -2.00
CA GLU A 54 -8.74 9.97 -1.23
C GLU A 54 -10.11 9.38 -0.89
N SER A 55 -10.58 8.41 -1.68
CA SER A 55 -11.91 7.81 -1.51
C SER A 55 -11.96 6.68 -0.46
N ASP A 56 -10.82 6.08 -0.11
CA ASP A 56 -10.73 4.96 0.82
C ASP A 56 -9.46 5.07 1.72
N PRO A 57 -9.52 5.86 2.82
CA PRO A 57 -8.38 6.01 3.74
C PRO A 57 -8.01 4.73 4.49
N ASP A 58 -8.96 3.79 4.66
CA ASP A 58 -8.76 2.57 5.44
C ASP A 58 -7.95 1.48 4.69
N GLN A 59 -8.07 1.38 3.36
CA GLN A 59 -7.38 0.36 2.55
C GLN A 59 -5.87 0.63 2.38
N TYR A 60 -5.44 1.89 2.44
CA TYR A 60 -4.01 2.26 2.40
C TYR A 60 -3.31 2.04 3.75
N SER A 61 -4.07 1.93 4.84
CA SER A 61 -3.54 1.67 6.20
C SER A 61 -3.22 0.19 6.45
N ALA A 62 -3.92 -0.73 5.79
CA ALA A 62 -3.72 -2.17 5.98
C ALA A 62 -2.54 -2.73 5.16
N ALA A 63 -2.32 -2.23 3.94
CA ALA A 63 -1.17 -2.62 3.12
C ALA A 63 0.12 -1.86 3.46
N GLN A 64 0.01 -0.74 4.19
CA GLN A 64 1.15 -0.02 4.77
C GLN A 64 1.31 -0.32 6.27
N THR A 65 1.15 -1.58 6.67
CA THR A 65 2.00 -2.09 7.77
C THR A 65 3.41 -2.09 7.23
N ARG A 66 4.07 -0.93 7.21
CA ARG A 66 5.51 -0.92 7.36
C ARG A 66 5.75 -1.75 8.62
N ARG A 67 6.30 -2.96 8.44
CA ARG A 67 7.02 -3.66 9.50
C ARG A 67 8.21 -2.78 9.87
N GLY A 68 7.95 -1.67 10.55
CA GLY A 68 8.96 -0.80 11.11
C GLY A 68 9.43 -1.40 12.43
N CYS A 69 10.70 -1.17 12.75
CA CYS A 69 11.34 -1.64 13.98
C CYS A 69 10.56 -1.24 15.26
N ALA A 70 9.71 -0.20 15.19
CA ALA A 70 8.84 0.23 16.28
C ALA A 70 8.00 -0.92 16.88
N GLY A 71 7.50 -1.86 16.06
CA GLY A 71 6.75 -3.01 16.56
C GLY A 71 7.61 -3.99 17.36
N VAL A 72 8.85 -4.24 16.93
CA VAL A 72 9.81 -5.13 17.61
C VAL A 72 10.33 -4.50 18.90
N VAL A 73 10.57 -3.18 18.89
CA VAL A 73 11.02 -2.44 20.08
C VAL A 73 9.96 -2.46 21.18
N LEU A 74 8.69 -2.23 20.86
CA LEU A 74 7.61 -2.28 21.85
C LEU A 74 7.43 -3.69 22.44
N LEU A 75 7.53 -4.73 21.61
CA LEU A 75 7.41 -6.12 22.07
C LEU A 75 8.60 -6.52 22.96
N ALA A 76 9.82 -6.12 22.60
CA ALA A 76 11.02 -6.38 23.40
C ALA A 76 11.03 -5.64 24.74
N VAL A 77 10.64 -4.36 24.76
CA VAL A 77 10.53 -3.57 26.00
C VAL A 77 9.42 -4.12 26.91
N GLY A 78 8.27 -4.50 26.33
CA GLY A 78 7.19 -5.13 27.08
C GLY A 78 7.60 -6.42 27.77
N LEU A 79 8.25 -7.35 27.06
CA LEU A 79 8.73 -8.61 27.63
C LEU A 79 9.84 -8.42 28.67
N GLY A 80 10.75 -7.46 28.46
CA GLY A 80 11.82 -7.16 29.41
C GLY A 80 11.32 -6.64 30.75
N LEU A 81 10.28 -5.79 30.76
CA LEU A 81 9.68 -5.28 31.99
C LEU A 81 8.90 -6.36 32.76
N ILE A 82 8.19 -7.24 32.05
CA ILE A 82 7.45 -8.34 32.66
C ILE A 82 8.42 -9.33 33.34
N ALA A 83 9.54 -9.65 32.68
CA ALA A 83 10.59 -10.50 33.27
C ALA A 83 11.30 -9.82 34.45
N GLY A 84 11.63 -8.53 34.34
CA GLY A 84 12.28 -7.77 35.41
C GLY A 84 11.43 -7.65 36.68
N ILE A 85 10.13 -7.37 36.54
CA ILE A 85 9.19 -7.28 37.67
C ILE A 85 9.01 -8.65 38.34
N SER A 86 9.00 -9.75 37.57
CA SER A 86 8.91 -11.10 38.14
C SER A 86 10.12 -11.51 38.98
N ALA A 87 11.33 -11.08 38.58
CA ALA A 87 12.56 -11.34 39.34
C ALA A 87 12.62 -10.51 40.63
N SER A 88 12.21 -9.23 40.58
CA SER A 88 12.19 -8.36 41.77
C SER A 88 11.13 -8.74 42.80
N LEU A 89 10.01 -9.36 42.40
CA LEU A 89 8.99 -9.86 43.34
C LEU A 89 9.39 -11.18 44.02
N LEU A 90 10.25 -12.00 43.38
CA LEU A 90 10.72 -13.26 43.96
C LEU A 90 11.78 -13.03 45.05
N GLU A 91 12.66 -12.03 44.90
CA GLU A 91 13.67 -11.63 45.90
C GLU A 91 13.09 -10.94 47.14
N LEU A 92 11.86 -10.41 47.06
CA LEU A 92 11.17 -9.80 48.20
C LEU A 92 10.39 -10.81 49.06
N PHE A 93 10.22 -12.06 48.58
CA PHE A 93 9.43 -13.10 49.23
C PHE A 93 10.27 -14.28 49.77
N VAL A 94 11.60 -14.24 49.59
CA VAL A 94 12.60 -15.14 50.20
C VAL A 94 13.38 -14.38 51.25
#